data_AF-A0A7X2XHK2-F1
#
_entry.id   AF-A0A7X2XHK2-F1
#
_cell.length_a   1.000
_cell.length_b   1.000
_cell.length_c   1.000
_cell.angle_alpha   90.00
_cell.angle_beta   90.00
_cell.angle_gamma   90.00
#
_symmetry.space_group_name_H-M   'P 1'
#
loop_
_entity.id
_entity.type
_entity.pdbx_description
1 polymer ?
#
loop_
_entity_poly.entity_id
_entity_poly.type
_entity_poly.pdbx_seq_one_letter_code
_entity_poly.pdbx_strand_id
1 'polypeptide(L)'
;MKKYELTAEFIEKWGKKLFRIKALISFGSVEAGELGGYVEKEDNLAQNGNAWVCDDAEVYGNARVFGSARVCGDARVYGNARVFGNARVCGDARVFGNARVFGNARVFDDARVFGNARVFGNAEVCDDARVFGNAEVCGNAVVFDDAEVCDDADYLLIGRIGSRFSFTTFFKNKDKGITVSCGCFLGTIAEFRAKVTDTHGNNKHAKMYNLAADMAELQILGEEHFDKLNTNKSEPF
;
A
#
# COMPACT_ATOMS: atom_id res chain seq x y z
N MET A 1 2.82 29.33 -16.87
CA MET A 1 2.94 28.42 -18.03
C MET A 1 2.23 27.12 -17.68
N LYS A 2 1.42 26.55 -18.57
CA LYS A 2 0.81 25.23 -18.32
C LYS A 2 1.87 24.14 -18.44
N LYS A 3 1.80 23.12 -17.60
CA LYS A 3 2.69 21.95 -17.61
C LYS A 3 2.27 20.93 -18.68
N TYR A 4 0.96 20.75 -18.85
CA TYR A 4 0.39 19.83 -19.83
C TYR A 4 -0.95 20.34 -20.37
N GLU A 5 -1.42 19.74 -21.46
CA GLU A 5 -2.75 19.92 -22.03
C GLU A 5 -3.50 18.59 -22.14
N LEU A 6 -4.84 18.67 -22.21
CA LEU A 6 -5.69 17.57 -22.63
C LEU A 6 -5.76 17.56 -24.16
N THR A 7 -5.44 16.44 -24.79
CA THR A 7 -5.50 16.34 -26.26
C THR A 7 -6.93 16.06 -26.74
N ALA A 8 -7.13 16.04 -28.06
CA ALA A 8 -8.39 15.60 -28.65
C ALA A 8 -8.59 14.07 -28.62
N GLU A 9 -7.54 13.30 -28.29
CA GLU A 9 -7.61 11.85 -28.13
C GLU A 9 -8.24 11.52 -26.78
N PHE A 10 -9.29 10.72 -26.79
CA PHE A 10 -9.98 10.29 -25.58
C PHE A 10 -10.47 8.84 -25.68
N ILE A 11 -10.66 8.24 -24.52
CA ILE A 11 -11.35 6.97 -24.35
C ILE A 11 -12.66 7.19 -23.60
N GLU A 12 -13.66 6.36 -23.90
CA GLU A 12 -14.92 6.31 -23.15
C GLU A 12 -14.93 5.08 -22.25
N LYS A 13 -14.87 5.30 -20.93
CA LYS A 13 -14.93 4.27 -19.92
C LYS A 13 -15.78 4.76 -18.75
N TRP A 14 -16.55 3.87 -18.13
CA TRP A 14 -17.35 4.20 -16.93
C TRP A 14 -18.33 5.37 -17.14
N GLY A 15 -18.82 5.57 -18.36
CA GLY A 15 -19.70 6.70 -18.72
C GLY A 15 -18.99 8.06 -18.73
N LYS A 16 -17.66 8.09 -18.83
CA LYS A 16 -16.82 9.29 -18.79
C LYS A 16 -15.90 9.32 -20.00
N LYS A 17 -15.58 10.54 -20.45
CA LYS A 17 -14.51 10.79 -21.42
C LYS A 17 -13.23 11.07 -20.66
N LEU A 18 -12.20 10.27 -20.90
CA LEU A 18 -10.86 10.50 -20.35
C LEU A 18 -9.93 10.89 -21.50
N PHE A 19 -9.32 12.05 -21.40
CA PHE A 19 -8.47 12.64 -22.43
C PHE A 19 -7.02 12.27 -22.18
N ARG A 20 -6.31 11.87 -23.24
CA ARG A 20 -4.85 11.67 -23.21
C ARG A 20 -4.20 13.00 -22.84
N ILE A 21 -3.21 12.99 -21.96
CA ILE A 21 -2.46 14.21 -21.60
C ILE A 21 -1.19 14.32 -22.45
N LYS A 22 -0.78 15.56 -22.74
CA LYS A 22 0.50 15.85 -23.41
C LYS A 22 1.28 16.90 -22.67
N ALA A 23 2.55 16.62 -22.37
CA ALA A 23 3.44 17.56 -21.72
C ALA A 23 3.73 18.76 -22.64
N LEU A 24 3.66 19.97 -22.10
CA LEU A 24 3.97 21.22 -22.81
C LEU A 24 5.39 21.72 -22.53
N ILE A 25 5.98 21.27 -21.42
CA ILE A 25 7.34 21.59 -20.99
C ILE A 25 7.99 20.32 -20.45
N SER A 26 9.32 20.29 -20.37
CA SER A 26 10.05 19.21 -19.68
C SER A 26 10.08 19.46 -18.17
N PHE A 27 9.91 18.42 -17.36
CA PHE A 27 9.97 18.48 -15.89
C PHE A 27 10.23 17.09 -15.31
N GLY A 28 11.03 17.00 -14.24
CA GLY A 28 11.40 15.71 -13.66
C GLY A 28 12.03 14.79 -14.72
N SER A 29 11.35 13.68 -15.02
CA SER A 29 11.74 12.73 -16.08
C SER A 29 10.86 12.79 -17.33
N VAL A 30 9.99 13.80 -17.45
CA VAL A 30 9.03 13.95 -18.56
C VAL A 30 9.57 14.99 -19.53
N GLU A 31 9.54 14.67 -20.83
CA GLU A 31 9.99 15.56 -21.89
C GLU A 31 8.83 16.36 -22.51
N ALA A 32 9.11 17.59 -22.96
CA ALA A 32 8.12 18.39 -23.68
C ALA A 32 7.64 17.65 -24.93
N GLY A 33 6.31 17.53 -25.09
CA GLY A 33 5.68 16.78 -26.16
C GLY A 33 5.34 15.33 -25.84
N GLU A 34 5.85 14.78 -24.73
CA GLU A 34 5.56 13.42 -24.28
C GLU A 34 4.07 13.22 -23.97
N LEU A 35 3.51 12.10 -24.45
CA LEU A 35 2.15 11.69 -24.11
C LEU A 35 2.13 10.92 -22.79
N GLY A 36 1.30 11.36 -21.85
CA GLY A 36 1.02 10.65 -20.60
C GLY A 36 -0.27 9.83 -20.69
N GLY A 37 -0.79 9.37 -19.55
CA GLY A 37 -2.04 8.60 -19.48
C GLY A 37 -3.29 9.45 -19.69
N TYR A 38 -4.41 9.02 -19.11
CA TYR A 38 -5.73 9.60 -19.35
C TYR A 38 -6.31 10.26 -18.11
N VAL A 39 -6.87 11.47 -18.27
CA VAL A 39 -7.56 12.18 -17.20
C VAL A 39 -8.92 12.70 -17.65
N GLU A 40 -9.91 12.76 -16.75
CA GLU A 40 -11.26 13.28 -17.09
C GLU A 40 -11.25 14.80 -17.27
N LYS A 41 -10.52 15.53 -16.42
CA LYS A 41 -10.44 17.00 -16.41
C LYS A 41 -9.09 17.48 -15.88
N GLU A 42 -8.75 18.73 -16.18
CA GLU A 42 -7.48 19.35 -15.78
C GLU A 42 -7.24 19.33 -14.26
N ASP A 43 -8.30 19.32 -13.44
CA ASP A 43 -8.18 19.23 -11.98
C ASP A 43 -7.64 17.88 -11.47
N ASN A 44 -7.71 16.82 -12.27
CA ASN A 44 -7.28 15.48 -11.87
C ASN A 44 -5.76 15.36 -11.74
N LEU A 45 -4.99 16.15 -12.49
CA LEU A 45 -3.53 16.19 -12.42
C LEU A 45 -3.07 17.64 -12.26
N ALA A 46 -2.34 17.92 -11.18
CA ALA A 46 -1.93 19.30 -10.90
C ALA A 46 -0.97 19.85 -11.98
N GLN A 47 -1.18 21.11 -12.36
CA GLN A 47 -0.30 21.85 -13.29
C GLN A 47 1.06 22.26 -12.67
N ASN A 48 1.21 22.16 -11.35
CA ASN A 48 2.47 22.42 -10.65
C ASN A 48 3.13 21.13 -10.17
N GLY A 49 4.39 21.23 -9.75
CA GLY A 49 5.18 20.08 -9.30
C GLY A 49 5.45 19.06 -10.41
N ASN A 50 6.03 17.93 -10.02
CA ASN A 50 6.50 16.88 -10.94
C ASN A 50 5.53 15.71 -11.08
N ALA A 51 4.32 15.82 -10.54
CA ALA A 51 3.32 14.77 -10.65
C ALA A 51 2.98 14.46 -12.10
N TRP A 52 2.88 13.18 -12.44
CA TRP A 52 2.59 12.71 -13.80
C TRP A 52 1.78 11.42 -13.81
N VAL A 53 0.90 11.31 -14.80
CA VAL A 53 0.17 10.10 -15.16
C VAL A 53 0.76 9.63 -16.48
N CYS A 54 1.31 8.43 -16.55
CA CYS A 54 1.90 7.88 -17.78
C CYS A 54 1.26 6.54 -18.17
N ASP A 55 1.71 5.99 -19.30
CA ASP A 55 1.21 4.74 -19.89
C ASP A 55 -0.31 4.79 -20.14
N ASP A 56 -1.07 3.80 -19.69
CA ASP A 56 -2.52 3.71 -19.85
C ASP A 56 -3.29 4.05 -18.56
N ALA A 57 -2.59 4.62 -17.56
CA ALA A 57 -3.17 4.94 -16.28
C ALA A 57 -4.29 5.98 -16.39
N GLU A 58 -5.31 5.83 -15.54
CA GLU A 58 -6.54 6.61 -15.58
C GLU A 58 -6.77 7.38 -14.28
N VAL A 59 -6.99 8.70 -14.37
CA VAL A 59 -7.37 9.53 -13.21
C VAL A 59 -8.67 10.28 -13.49
N TYR A 60 -9.72 10.00 -12.73
CA TYR A 60 -11.05 10.54 -13.02
C TYR A 60 -11.92 10.77 -11.78
N GLY A 61 -13.10 11.36 -11.97
CA GLY A 61 -13.96 11.83 -10.89
C GLY A 61 -13.36 13.04 -10.19
N ASN A 62 -13.38 13.04 -8.85
CA ASN A 62 -12.77 14.07 -8.01
C ASN A 62 -11.36 13.69 -7.56
N ALA A 63 -10.77 12.63 -8.11
CA ALA A 63 -9.43 12.21 -7.77
C ALA A 63 -8.41 13.27 -8.17
N ARG A 64 -7.33 13.39 -7.39
CA ARG A 64 -6.25 14.36 -7.64
C ARG A 64 -4.87 13.74 -7.45
N VAL A 65 -4.01 13.93 -8.44
CA VAL A 65 -2.59 13.58 -8.41
C VAL A 65 -1.76 14.86 -8.42
N PHE A 66 -0.88 15.04 -7.43
CA PHE A 66 -0.12 16.28 -7.25
C PHE A 66 1.21 16.06 -6.50
N GLY A 67 2.03 17.12 -6.34
CA GLY A 67 3.37 16.98 -5.76
C GLY A 67 4.35 16.38 -6.77
N SER A 68 4.98 15.26 -6.41
CA SER A 68 5.92 14.48 -7.24
C SER A 68 5.42 13.05 -7.50
N ALA A 69 4.11 12.81 -7.31
CA ALA A 69 3.53 11.47 -7.42
C ALA A 69 3.54 10.95 -8.87
N ARG A 70 3.70 9.64 -9.03
CA ARG A 70 3.62 8.97 -10.34
C ARG A 70 2.51 7.94 -10.35
N VAL A 71 1.68 7.97 -11.39
CA VAL A 71 0.68 6.94 -11.68
C VAL A 71 0.99 6.36 -13.05
N CYS A 72 1.20 5.05 -13.16
CA CYS A 72 1.68 4.40 -14.40
C CYS A 72 1.11 2.97 -14.58
N GLY A 73 1.44 2.30 -15.68
CA GLY A 73 0.79 1.03 -16.06
C GLY A 73 -0.69 1.21 -16.38
N ASP A 74 -1.52 0.29 -15.90
CA ASP A 74 -2.99 0.28 -16.03
C ASP A 74 -3.71 0.83 -14.78
N ALA A 75 -2.96 1.49 -13.90
CA ALA A 75 -3.43 1.93 -12.59
C ALA A 75 -4.59 2.93 -12.69
N ARG A 76 -5.52 2.86 -11.74
CA ARG A 76 -6.73 3.70 -11.71
C ARG A 76 -6.86 4.46 -10.40
N VAL A 77 -6.98 5.78 -10.49
CA VAL A 77 -7.22 6.67 -9.35
C VAL A 77 -8.54 7.42 -9.55
N TYR A 78 -9.53 7.15 -8.69
CA TYR A 78 -10.88 7.69 -8.90
C TYR A 78 -11.64 7.96 -7.59
N GLY A 79 -12.90 8.41 -7.68
CA GLY A 79 -13.66 8.87 -6.51
C GLY A 79 -13.14 10.21 -6.00
N ASN A 80 -12.87 10.33 -4.69
CA ASN A 80 -12.23 11.49 -4.05
C ASN A 80 -10.77 11.21 -3.66
N ALA A 81 -10.15 10.18 -4.25
CA ALA A 81 -8.81 9.74 -3.90
C ALA A 81 -7.74 10.81 -4.14
N ARG A 82 -6.69 10.80 -3.31
CA ARG A 82 -5.56 11.72 -3.43
C ARG A 82 -4.24 10.97 -3.44
N VAL A 83 -3.45 11.19 -4.48
CA VAL A 83 -2.09 10.63 -4.58
C VAL A 83 -1.10 11.79 -4.66
N PHE A 84 -0.19 11.88 -3.69
CA PHE A 84 0.71 13.04 -3.58
C PHE A 84 2.04 12.73 -2.89
N GLY A 85 2.90 13.73 -2.70
CA GLY A 85 4.28 13.50 -2.24
C GLY A 85 5.09 12.84 -3.33
N ASN A 86 5.90 11.83 -2.99
CA ASN A 86 6.66 10.99 -3.93
C ASN A 86 5.97 9.63 -4.17
N ALA A 87 4.67 9.52 -3.87
CA ALA A 87 3.93 8.27 -3.97
C ALA A 87 3.96 7.70 -5.39
N ARG A 88 3.95 6.38 -5.51
CA ARG A 88 3.88 5.65 -6.78
C ARG A 88 2.69 4.70 -6.77
N VAL A 89 1.88 4.77 -7.83
CA VAL A 89 0.78 3.83 -8.07
C VAL A 89 1.00 3.22 -9.45
N CYS A 90 1.18 1.91 -9.55
CA CYS A 90 1.51 1.24 -10.83
C CYS A 90 0.88 -0.14 -10.97
N GLY A 91 1.11 -0.83 -12.09
CA GLY A 91 0.44 -2.10 -12.39
C GLY A 91 -1.05 -1.90 -12.64
N ASP A 92 -1.89 -2.80 -12.13
CA ASP A 92 -3.36 -2.75 -12.19
C ASP A 92 -3.99 -2.09 -10.94
N ALA A 93 -3.17 -1.42 -10.12
CA ALA A 93 -3.53 -0.93 -8.80
C ALA A 93 -4.70 0.08 -8.86
N ARG A 94 -5.57 0.03 -7.84
CA ARG A 94 -6.76 0.87 -7.75
C ARG A 94 -6.79 1.66 -6.46
N VAL A 95 -6.82 2.99 -6.57
CA VAL A 95 -6.96 3.90 -5.43
C VAL A 95 -8.26 4.69 -5.58
N PHE A 96 -9.22 4.49 -4.66
CA PHE A 96 -10.55 5.07 -4.80
C PHE A 96 -11.24 5.40 -3.47
N GLY A 97 -12.49 5.89 -3.51
CA GLY A 97 -13.16 6.41 -2.32
C GLY A 97 -12.52 7.72 -1.85
N ASN A 98 -12.28 7.87 -0.55
CA ASN A 98 -11.56 9.00 0.05
C ASN A 98 -10.09 8.67 0.37
N ALA A 99 -9.55 7.59 -0.22
CA ALA A 99 -8.22 7.08 0.07
C ALA A 99 -7.11 8.11 -0.20
N ARG A 100 -6.04 8.02 0.58
CA ARG A 100 -4.86 8.90 0.44
C ARG A 100 -3.59 8.07 0.37
N VAL A 101 -2.83 8.23 -0.71
CA VAL A 101 -1.50 7.62 -0.87
C VAL A 101 -0.47 8.74 -0.95
N PHE A 102 0.47 8.79 -0.01
CA PHE A 102 1.43 9.89 0.08
C PHE A 102 2.78 9.53 0.71
N GLY A 103 3.69 10.50 0.84
CA GLY A 103 5.07 10.22 1.24
C GLY A 103 5.83 9.52 0.12
N ASN A 104 6.58 8.46 0.43
CA ASN A 104 7.26 7.59 -0.54
C ASN A 104 6.49 6.27 -0.76
N ALA A 105 5.21 6.21 -0.39
CA ALA A 105 4.42 4.99 -0.45
C ALA A 105 4.31 4.44 -1.88
N ARG A 106 4.21 3.11 -1.99
CA ARG A 106 4.02 2.41 -3.26
C ARG A 106 2.79 1.52 -3.19
N VAL A 107 1.96 1.61 -4.22
CA VAL A 107 0.81 0.71 -4.43
C VAL A 107 0.96 0.12 -5.83
N PHE A 108 1.07 -1.20 -5.95
CA PHE A 108 1.36 -1.83 -7.23
C PHE A 108 0.68 -3.20 -7.40
N ASP A 109 0.89 -3.83 -8.55
CA ASP A 109 0.17 -5.04 -8.99
C ASP A 109 -1.36 -4.85 -8.95
N ASP A 110 -2.13 -5.77 -8.37
CA ASP A 110 -3.59 -5.74 -8.31
C ASP A 110 -4.16 -5.01 -7.06
N ALA A 111 -3.29 -4.35 -6.29
CA ALA A 111 -3.62 -3.85 -4.97
C ALA A 111 -4.73 -2.79 -4.98
N ARG A 112 -5.56 -2.80 -3.93
CA ARG A 112 -6.71 -1.90 -3.80
C ARG A 112 -6.65 -1.11 -2.50
N VAL A 113 -6.63 0.22 -2.62
CA VAL A 113 -6.70 1.15 -1.49
C VAL A 113 -7.99 1.98 -1.60
N PHE A 114 -8.89 1.84 -0.65
CA PHE A 114 -10.21 2.49 -0.72
C PHE A 114 -10.82 2.87 0.64
N GLY A 115 -12.05 3.39 0.65
CA GLY A 115 -12.65 3.93 1.87
C GLY A 115 -11.96 5.22 2.30
N ASN A 116 -11.66 5.38 3.59
CA ASN A 116 -10.88 6.49 4.14
C ASN A 116 -9.41 6.12 4.38
N ALA A 117 -8.95 4.97 3.86
CA ALA A 117 -7.62 4.44 4.11
C ALA A 117 -6.49 5.41 3.73
N ARG A 118 -5.39 5.31 4.47
CA ARG A 118 -4.17 6.10 4.24
C ARG A 118 -2.98 5.16 4.12
N VAL A 119 -2.20 5.32 3.06
CA VAL A 119 -0.93 4.62 2.85
C VAL A 119 0.17 5.66 2.72
N PHE A 120 1.13 5.66 3.64
CA PHE A 120 2.16 6.71 3.69
C PHE A 120 3.51 6.27 4.27
N GLY A 121 4.47 7.20 4.33
CA GLY A 121 5.85 6.87 4.70
C GLY A 121 6.53 6.13 3.56
N ASN A 122 7.24 5.06 3.85
CA ASN A 122 7.82 4.14 2.87
C ASN A 122 7.01 2.84 2.74
N ALA A 123 5.71 2.87 3.07
CA ALA A 123 4.87 1.70 3.04
C ALA A 123 4.69 1.16 1.61
N GLU A 124 4.62 -0.16 1.48
CA GLU A 124 4.38 -0.85 0.22
C GLU A 124 3.12 -1.71 0.33
N VAL A 125 2.21 -1.57 -0.65
CA VAL A 125 0.99 -2.38 -0.80
C VAL A 125 0.98 -3.01 -2.20
N CYS A 126 0.96 -4.34 -2.29
CA CYS A 126 1.09 -5.04 -3.58
C CYS A 126 0.27 -6.34 -3.67
N ASP A 127 0.43 -7.07 -4.77
CA ASP A 127 -0.38 -8.25 -5.14
C ASP A 127 -1.90 -7.96 -5.03
N ASP A 128 -2.67 -8.89 -4.44
CA ASP A 128 -4.13 -8.80 -4.29
C ASP A 128 -4.58 -8.06 -3.01
N ALA A 129 -3.68 -7.34 -2.35
CA ALA A 129 -3.92 -6.75 -1.03
C ALA A 129 -5.01 -5.68 -1.06
N ARG A 130 -5.82 -5.65 0.00
CA ARG A 130 -6.91 -4.68 0.20
C ARG A 130 -6.68 -3.89 1.48
N VAL A 131 -6.48 -2.59 1.34
CA VAL A 131 -6.42 -1.64 2.45
C VAL A 131 -7.63 -0.72 2.37
N PHE A 132 -8.49 -0.75 3.37
CA PHE A 132 -9.78 -0.05 3.32
C PHE A 132 -10.25 0.45 4.68
N GLY A 133 -11.51 0.89 4.77
CA GLY A 133 -12.07 1.42 6.02
C GLY A 133 -11.33 2.68 6.47
N ASN A 134 -10.86 2.68 7.71
CA ASN A 134 -10.08 3.78 8.29
C ASN A 134 -8.59 3.44 8.46
N ALA A 135 -8.12 2.31 7.91
CA ALA A 135 -6.76 1.83 8.09
C ALA A 135 -5.68 2.85 7.67
N GLU A 136 -4.66 3.00 8.52
CA GLU A 136 -3.47 3.80 8.28
C GLU A 136 -2.21 2.92 8.18
N VAL A 137 -1.83 2.48 6.96
CA VAL A 137 -0.59 1.71 6.73
C VAL A 137 0.58 2.67 6.53
N CYS A 138 1.57 2.64 7.43
CA CYS A 138 2.66 3.61 7.43
C CYS A 138 4.04 3.06 7.78
N GLY A 139 5.05 3.94 7.79
CA GLY A 139 6.42 3.56 8.13
C GLY A 139 7.08 2.74 7.02
N ASN A 140 7.72 1.63 7.37
CA ASN A 140 8.30 0.66 6.43
C ASN A 140 7.45 -0.62 6.35
N ALA A 141 6.12 -0.49 6.53
CA ALA A 141 5.21 -1.63 6.45
C ALA A 141 5.13 -2.20 5.03
N VAL A 142 5.00 -3.52 4.93
CA VAL A 142 4.77 -4.22 3.67
C VAL A 142 3.52 -5.09 3.83
N VAL A 143 2.46 -4.76 3.08
CA VAL A 143 1.15 -5.44 3.08
C VAL A 143 0.88 -5.97 1.68
N PHE A 144 0.63 -7.26 1.54
CA PHE A 144 0.68 -7.90 0.23
C PHE A 144 -0.08 -9.22 0.20
N ASP A 145 0.06 -9.98 -0.89
CA ASP A 145 -0.69 -11.21 -1.16
C ASP A 145 -2.20 -10.99 -1.00
N ASP A 146 -2.86 -11.72 -0.13
CA ASP A 146 -4.30 -11.70 0.03
C ASP A 146 -4.77 -10.83 1.21
N ALA A 147 -3.94 -9.88 1.68
CA ALA A 147 -4.25 -9.06 2.85
C ALA A 147 -5.63 -8.36 2.83
N GLU A 148 -6.28 -8.28 4.00
CA GLU A 148 -7.48 -7.46 4.26
C GLU A 148 -7.29 -6.62 5.53
N VAL A 149 -6.78 -5.39 5.35
CA VAL A 149 -6.56 -4.42 6.45
C VAL A 149 -7.64 -3.35 6.37
N CYS A 150 -8.57 -3.31 7.34
CA CYS A 150 -9.69 -2.37 7.33
C CYS A 150 -9.70 -1.36 8.49
N ASP A 151 -8.93 -1.66 9.53
CA ASP A 151 -8.70 -0.78 10.68
C ASP A 151 -7.21 -0.80 11.08
N ASP A 152 -6.81 0.16 11.91
CA ASP A 152 -5.44 0.28 12.43
C ASP A 152 -5.03 -0.92 13.28
N ALA A 153 -6.02 -1.62 13.86
CA ALA A 153 -5.79 -2.85 14.62
C ALA A 153 -5.43 -4.06 13.74
N ASP A 154 -5.74 -4.05 12.43
CA ASP A 154 -5.55 -5.20 11.54
C ASP A 154 -4.09 -5.38 11.05
N TYR A 155 -3.17 -4.50 11.43
CA TYR A 155 -1.75 -4.67 11.16
C TYR A 155 -0.86 -4.17 12.31
N LEU A 156 0.35 -4.71 12.41
CA LEU A 156 1.35 -4.33 13.38
C LEU A 156 2.74 -4.30 12.73
N LEU A 157 3.40 -3.15 12.76
CA LEU A 157 4.78 -2.98 12.32
C LEU A 157 5.71 -2.89 13.53
N ILE A 158 6.58 -3.87 13.71
CA ILE A 158 7.62 -3.83 14.75
C ILE A 158 8.99 -3.69 14.09
N GLY A 159 9.68 -2.61 14.44
CA GLY A 159 10.99 -2.28 13.90
C GLY A 159 12.15 -2.76 14.75
N ARG A 160 13.27 -3.01 14.08
CA ARG A 160 14.59 -3.26 14.69
C ARG A 160 14.61 -4.46 15.62
N ILE A 161 13.95 -5.54 15.21
CA ILE A 161 13.93 -6.80 15.95
C ILE A 161 14.68 -7.92 15.23
N GLY A 162 15.07 -8.93 16.01
CA GLY A 162 15.66 -10.15 15.50
C GLY A 162 17.07 -10.02 14.94
N SER A 163 17.51 -11.05 14.23
CA SER A 163 18.90 -11.20 13.78
C SER A 163 19.33 -10.18 12.73
N ARG A 164 18.38 -9.67 11.93
CA ARG A 164 18.61 -8.67 10.90
C ARG A 164 18.45 -7.22 11.38
N PHE A 165 18.03 -7.02 12.63
CA PHE A 165 17.72 -5.70 13.17
C PHE A 165 16.83 -4.88 12.23
N SER A 166 15.79 -5.52 11.70
CA SER A 166 14.93 -4.98 10.63
C SER A 166 13.47 -4.89 11.08
N PHE A 167 12.60 -4.47 10.19
CA PHE A 167 11.16 -4.39 10.40
C PHE A 167 10.48 -5.73 10.12
N THR A 168 9.44 -6.00 10.89
CA THR A 168 8.53 -7.14 10.71
C THR A 168 7.11 -6.59 10.69
N THR A 169 6.35 -6.93 9.65
CA THR A 169 4.96 -6.53 9.51
C THR A 169 4.08 -7.75 9.71
N PHE A 170 3.15 -7.66 10.63
CA PHE A 170 2.06 -8.61 10.82
C PHE A 170 0.79 -7.97 10.28
N PHE A 171 0.00 -8.69 9.50
CA PHE A 171 -1.24 -8.14 8.96
C PHE A 171 -2.28 -9.24 8.77
N LYS A 172 -3.54 -8.83 8.85
CA LYS A 172 -4.69 -9.71 8.67
C LYS A 172 -4.88 -10.10 7.21
N ASN A 173 -5.15 -11.38 6.97
CA ASN A 173 -5.45 -11.93 5.64
C ASN A 173 -6.95 -12.21 5.44
N LYS A 174 -7.36 -12.62 4.24
CA LYS A 174 -8.77 -12.93 3.91
C LYS A 174 -9.35 -14.03 4.78
N ASP A 175 -8.52 -14.99 5.17
CA ASP A 175 -8.88 -16.12 6.03
C ASP A 175 -9.00 -15.75 7.52
N LYS A 176 -8.91 -14.45 7.86
CA LYS A 176 -8.97 -13.91 9.22
C LYS A 176 -7.83 -14.41 10.12
N GLY A 177 -6.75 -14.91 9.53
CA GLY A 177 -5.48 -15.20 10.19
C GLY A 177 -4.48 -14.04 10.07
N ILE A 178 -3.25 -14.29 10.52
CA ILE A 178 -2.14 -13.34 10.43
C ILE A 178 -1.10 -13.85 9.44
N THR A 179 -0.77 -13.01 8.46
CA THR A 179 0.38 -13.16 7.58
C THR A 179 1.53 -12.29 8.09
N VAL A 180 2.76 -12.78 7.97
CA VAL A 180 3.98 -12.14 8.46
C VAL A 180 4.96 -11.86 7.32
N SER A 181 5.34 -10.60 7.19
CA SER A 181 6.45 -10.13 6.35
C SER A 181 7.68 -9.89 7.23
N CYS A 182 8.76 -10.66 7.03
CA CYS A 182 10.01 -10.44 7.75
C CYS A 182 11.21 -10.70 6.81
N GLY A 183 11.75 -9.66 6.20
CA GLY A 183 12.81 -9.77 5.19
C GLY A 183 12.39 -10.73 4.08
N CYS A 184 13.17 -11.77 3.79
CA CYS A 184 12.80 -12.79 2.79
C CYS A 184 11.72 -13.79 3.26
N PHE A 185 11.25 -13.71 4.51
CA PHE A 185 10.19 -14.58 4.98
C PHE A 185 8.83 -13.98 4.65
N LEU A 186 7.98 -14.83 4.09
CA LEU A 186 6.56 -14.64 3.89
C LEU A 186 5.86 -15.93 4.32
N GLY A 187 4.78 -15.79 5.08
CA GLY A 187 3.90 -16.90 5.41
C GLY A 187 2.99 -16.57 6.57
N THR A 188 2.21 -17.54 7.00
CA THR A 188 1.36 -17.46 8.19
C THR A 188 2.20 -17.26 9.45
N ILE A 189 1.58 -16.74 10.51
CA ILE A 189 2.25 -16.60 11.81
C ILE A 189 2.75 -17.95 12.39
N ALA A 190 2.05 -19.05 12.09
CA ALA A 190 2.47 -20.39 12.48
C ALA A 190 3.76 -20.83 11.75
N GLU A 191 3.81 -20.64 10.42
CA GLU A 191 5.01 -20.89 9.61
C GLU A 191 6.16 -19.97 10.03
N PHE A 192 5.86 -18.72 10.39
CA PHE A 192 6.86 -17.78 10.90
C PHE A 192 7.50 -18.30 12.19
N ARG A 193 6.69 -18.75 13.16
CA ARG A 193 7.20 -19.35 14.41
C ARG A 193 8.03 -20.59 14.13
N ALA A 194 7.55 -21.48 13.26
CA ALA A 194 8.31 -22.68 12.86
C ALA A 194 9.67 -22.30 12.25
N LYS A 195 9.69 -21.30 11.36
CA LYS A 195 10.93 -20.82 10.72
C LYS A 195 11.87 -20.14 11.70
N VAL A 196 11.33 -19.40 12.67
CA VAL A 196 12.10 -18.79 13.78
C VAL A 196 12.77 -19.88 14.61
N THR A 197 12.05 -20.94 14.98
CA THR A 197 12.61 -22.08 15.72
C THR A 197 13.71 -22.79 14.93
N ASP A 198 13.47 -23.09 13.65
CA ASP A 198 14.44 -23.72 12.74
C ASP A 198 15.74 -22.89 12.62
N THR A 199 15.60 -21.57 12.46
CA THR A 199 16.75 -20.69 12.17
C THR A 199 17.50 -20.24 13.43
N HIS A 200 16.81 -20.11 14.56
CA HIS A 200 17.35 -19.43 15.75
C HIS A 200 17.32 -20.27 17.03
N GLY A 201 16.67 -21.45 17.04
CA GLY A 201 16.53 -22.28 18.23
C GLY A 201 15.89 -21.49 19.38
N ASN A 202 16.55 -21.48 20.55
CA ASN A 202 16.07 -20.79 21.76
C ASN A 202 16.94 -19.55 22.13
N ASN A 203 17.51 -18.87 21.14
CA ASN A 203 18.34 -17.70 21.40
C ASN A 203 17.50 -16.41 21.59
N LYS A 204 18.17 -15.29 21.90
CA LYS A 204 17.51 -13.99 22.10
C LYS A 204 16.65 -13.52 20.90
N HIS A 205 17.06 -13.83 19.67
CA HIS A 205 16.33 -13.42 18.47
C HIS A 205 15.02 -14.21 18.32
N ALA A 206 15.04 -15.51 18.62
CA ALA A 206 13.82 -16.32 18.65
C ALA A 206 12.82 -15.79 19.67
N LYS A 207 13.29 -15.42 20.88
CA LYS A 207 12.45 -14.81 21.91
C LYS A 207 11.83 -13.49 21.46
N MET A 208 12.62 -12.60 20.86
CA MET A 208 12.12 -11.33 20.33
C MET A 208 11.05 -11.51 19.24
N TYR A 209 11.28 -12.43 18.29
CA TYR A 209 10.31 -12.70 17.22
C TYR A 209 9.02 -13.32 17.75
N ASN A 210 9.11 -14.24 18.72
CA ASN A 210 7.94 -14.84 19.34
C ASN A 210 7.12 -13.82 20.15
N LEU A 211 7.77 -12.94 20.91
CA LEU A 211 7.08 -11.85 21.61
C LEU A 211 6.37 -10.89 20.64
N ALA A 212 7.01 -10.58 19.50
CA ALA A 212 6.39 -9.78 18.45
C ALA A 212 5.17 -10.48 17.84
N ALA A 213 5.25 -11.80 17.62
CA ALA A 213 4.13 -12.60 17.14
C ALA A 213 2.99 -12.69 18.17
N ASP A 214 3.32 -12.85 19.46
CA ASP A 214 2.32 -12.86 20.55
C ASP A 214 1.58 -11.52 20.61
N MET A 215 2.31 -10.39 20.50
CA MET A 215 1.73 -9.05 20.46
C MET A 215 0.81 -8.88 19.24
N ALA A 216 1.19 -9.41 18.08
CA ALA A 216 0.37 -9.37 16.87
C ALA A 216 -0.92 -10.17 17.02
N GLU A 217 -0.86 -11.37 17.61
CA GLU A 217 -2.05 -12.21 17.89
C GLU A 217 -3.01 -11.48 18.84
N LEU A 218 -2.50 -10.91 19.93
CA LEU A 218 -3.30 -10.12 20.87
C LEU A 218 -3.99 -8.93 20.19
N GLN A 219 -3.27 -8.18 19.37
CA GLN A 219 -3.82 -6.98 18.72
C GLN A 219 -4.81 -7.30 17.59
N ILE A 220 -4.45 -8.21 16.69
CA ILE A 220 -5.18 -8.44 15.43
C ILE A 220 -6.34 -9.43 15.62
N LEU A 221 -6.17 -10.45 16.47
CA LEU A 221 -7.16 -11.53 16.67
C LEU A 221 -7.94 -11.39 17.99
N GLY A 222 -7.43 -10.59 18.93
CA GLY A 222 -8.08 -10.31 20.21
C GLY A 222 -7.76 -11.31 21.32
N GLU A 223 -8.06 -10.91 22.55
CA GLU A 223 -7.73 -11.63 23.80
C GLU A 223 -8.33 -13.05 23.84
N GLU A 224 -9.61 -13.21 23.50
CA GLU A 224 -10.25 -14.54 23.50
C GLU A 224 -9.59 -15.55 22.55
N HIS A 225 -9.05 -15.06 21.42
CA HIS A 225 -8.35 -15.91 20.47
C HIS A 225 -6.95 -16.26 21.00
N PHE A 226 -6.25 -15.26 21.53
CA PHE A 226 -4.92 -15.41 22.11
C PHE A 226 -4.91 -16.39 23.29
N ASP A 227 -5.88 -16.29 24.20
CA ASP A 227 -5.98 -17.16 25.36
C ASP A 227 -6.21 -18.62 24.93
N LYS A 228 -7.06 -18.88 23.93
CA LYS A 228 -7.27 -20.23 23.39
C LYS A 228 -6.00 -20.85 22.80
N LEU A 229 -5.11 -20.04 22.21
CA LEU A 229 -3.81 -20.50 21.71
C LEU A 229 -2.83 -20.79 22.85
N ASN A 230 -2.93 -20.04 23.96
CA ASN A 230 -1.97 -20.10 25.07
C ASN A 230 -2.46 -20.89 26.30
N THR A 231 -3.69 -21.41 26.33
CA THR A 231 -4.15 -22.34 27.38
C THR A 231 -3.34 -23.63 27.46
N ASN A 232 -2.47 -23.92 26.47
CA ASN A 232 -1.53 -25.05 26.47
C ASN A 232 -0.07 -24.67 26.79
N LYS A 233 0.23 -23.40 27.08
CA LYS A 233 1.57 -22.92 27.49
C LYS A 233 1.51 -22.41 28.93
N SER A 234 1.35 -23.32 29.87
CA SER A 234 1.42 -23.01 31.29
C SER A 234 2.86 -22.79 31.74
N GLU A 235 3.45 -21.63 31.45
CA GLU A 235 4.47 -21.01 32.32
C GLU A 235 4.27 -19.49 32.30
N PRO A 236 4.03 -18.85 33.46
CA PRO A 236 3.95 -17.40 33.54
C PRO A 236 5.34 -16.77 33.29
N PHE A 237 5.32 -15.60 32.67
CA PHE A 237 6.49 -14.73 32.47
C PHE A 237 7.22 -14.38 33.77
#